data_AF-A0A0R2QU38-F1
#
_entry.id   AF-A0A0R2QU38-F1
#
_cell.length_a   1.000
_cell.length_b   1.000
_cell.length_c   1.000
_cell.angle_alpha   90.00
_cell.angle_beta   90.00
_cell.angle_gamma   90.00
#
_symmetry.space_group_name_H-M   'P 1'
#
loop_
_entity.id
_entity.type
_entity.pdbx_description
1 polymer ?
#
loop_
_entity_poly.entity_id
_entity_poly.type
_entity_poly.pdbx_seq_one_letter_code
_entity_poly.pdbx_strand_id
1 'polypeptide(L)'
;MTEIPEHLLKRSKDRQQSGATPSTDVAATTPASAPAAVEKPIAPVVTKVLPDPAYVAAAKSRKKIPFWAMATLSLLPLWAFMYVAALKPQEKVIEGPLAIGAIAYGSCAGCHGAEGQGGAGRTLYQGEVMKTFPKIEDMLNFVYTGSQAYVTAGLKVYGDPEREGGAHAPLSYNGNPMPMQGEKAGGALTEAQILGVVCHERYAIGGTDPKDEKWAAEYETWCSPESEIFLALEKGTSSFETIDKDFSMLPGPPAHVGIEPRESGK
;
A
#
# COMPACT_ATOMS: atom_id res chain seq x y z
N MET A 1 36.77 -31.29 -49.08
CA MET A 1 37.14 -32.61 -48.51
C MET A 1 38.08 -32.35 -47.37
N THR A 2 37.64 -32.58 -46.14
CA THR A 2 38.47 -32.40 -44.95
C THR A 2 38.40 -33.71 -44.19
N GLU A 3 39.44 -34.51 -44.33
CA GLU A 3 39.55 -35.83 -43.70
C GLU A 3 39.68 -35.67 -42.19
N ILE A 4 38.83 -36.38 -41.45
CA ILE A 4 38.87 -36.43 -39.99
C ILE A 4 40.07 -37.33 -39.60
N PRO A 5 40.99 -36.86 -38.73
CA PRO A 5 42.14 -37.66 -38.31
C PRO A 5 41.73 -38.94 -37.57
N GLU A 6 42.15 -40.10 -38.06
CA GLU A 6 41.93 -41.46 -37.51
C GLU A 6 42.13 -41.60 -35.99
N HIS A 7 43.02 -40.81 -35.39
CA HIS A 7 43.31 -40.87 -33.95
C HIS A 7 42.13 -40.43 -33.07
N LEU A 8 41.20 -39.64 -33.60
CA LEU A 8 40.01 -39.18 -32.88
C LEU A 8 38.95 -40.27 -32.76
N LEU A 9 38.86 -41.17 -33.75
CA LEU A 9 37.92 -42.31 -33.75
C LEU A 9 38.39 -43.46 -32.85
N LYS A 10 39.71 -43.61 -32.67
CA LYS A 10 40.27 -44.61 -31.74
C LYS A 10 40.00 -44.25 -30.28
N ARG A 11 40.10 -42.95 -29.96
CA ARG A 11 39.87 -42.42 -28.60
C ARG A 11 38.41 -42.51 -28.15
N SER A 12 37.45 -42.51 -29.09
CA SER A 12 36.02 -42.66 -28.75
C SER A 12 35.63 -44.12 -28.50
N LYS A 13 36.23 -45.08 -29.20
CA LYS A 13 35.99 -46.53 -28.99
C LYS A 13 36.51 -47.01 -27.64
N ASP A 14 37.71 -46.61 -27.23
CA ASP A 14 38.28 -47.03 -25.94
C ASP A 14 37.48 -46.51 -24.73
N ARG A 15 36.80 -45.35 -24.90
CA ARG A 15 35.94 -44.76 -23.87
C ARG A 15 34.58 -45.45 -23.74
N GLN A 16 34.08 -46.11 -24.78
CA GLN A 16 32.82 -46.85 -24.75
C GLN A 16 32.95 -48.27 -24.18
N GLN A 17 34.17 -48.83 -24.09
CA GLN A 17 34.37 -50.22 -23.65
C GLN A 17 34.71 -50.37 -22.16
N SER A 18 34.94 -49.27 -21.43
CA SER A 18 35.41 -49.32 -20.02
C SER A 18 34.33 -49.04 -18.96
N GLY A 19 33.05 -49.03 -19.34
CA GLY A 19 31.95 -48.64 -18.46
C GLY A 19 30.70 -49.51 -18.61
N ALA A 20 30.78 -50.78 -18.20
CA ALA A 20 29.61 -51.61 -17.92
C ALA A 20 29.88 -52.49 -16.67
N THR A 21 29.03 -52.27 -15.67
CA THR A 21 28.74 -53.01 -14.41
C THR A 21 28.50 -54.53 -14.63
N PRO A 22 28.35 -55.43 -13.60
CA PRO A 22 27.99 -55.23 -12.18
C PRO A 22 28.74 -56.11 -11.14
N SER A 23 28.44 -55.87 -9.86
CA SER A 23 28.67 -56.77 -8.72
C SER A 23 27.79 -58.03 -8.79
N THR A 24 28.31 -59.18 -8.34
CA THR A 24 27.50 -60.34 -7.94
C THR A 24 28.19 -61.07 -6.79
N ASP A 25 27.44 -61.27 -5.70
CA ASP A 25 27.75 -62.12 -4.56
C ASP A 25 27.95 -63.58 -4.98
N VAL A 26 28.92 -64.30 -4.38
CA VAL A 26 28.88 -65.76 -4.30
C VAL A 26 29.38 -66.23 -2.93
N ALA A 27 28.52 -67.02 -2.30
CA ALA A 27 28.71 -67.70 -1.04
C ALA A 27 29.69 -68.89 -1.11
N ALA A 28 30.27 -69.16 0.06
CA ALA A 28 30.81 -70.41 0.60
C ALA A 28 30.96 -71.66 -0.28
N THR A 29 32.16 -72.26 -0.26
CA THR A 29 32.35 -73.70 0.04
C THR A 29 33.81 -74.01 0.38
N THR A 30 34.02 -74.63 1.55
CA THR A 30 35.25 -75.31 1.98
C THR A 30 35.32 -76.72 1.41
N PRO A 31 36.54 -77.27 1.25
CA PRO A 31 36.87 -78.44 2.07
C PRO A 31 38.26 -78.37 2.71
N ALA A 32 38.38 -79.08 3.82
CA ALA A 32 39.56 -79.20 4.66
C ALA A 32 40.48 -80.36 4.24
N SER A 33 41.80 -80.19 4.41
CA SER A 33 42.71 -81.28 4.81
C SER A 33 44.03 -80.71 5.39
N ALA A 34 44.54 -81.37 6.42
CA ALA A 34 45.54 -80.94 7.42
C ALA A 34 47.02 -81.28 7.03
N PRO A 35 48.04 -81.13 7.91
CA PRO A 35 48.50 -79.94 8.65
C PRO A 35 50.00 -79.59 8.40
N ALA A 36 50.36 -78.36 8.77
CA ALA A 36 51.64 -77.85 9.29
C ALA A 36 52.97 -78.09 8.53
N ALA A 37 53.47 -77.00 7.94
CA ALA A 37 54.88 -76.62 8.07
C ALA A 37 54.94 -75.13 8.46
N VAL A 38 55.46 -74.87 9.66
CA VAL A 38 55.68 -73.51 10.18
C VAL A 38 56.94 -72.95 9.51
N GLU A 39 56.75 -72.06 8.55
CA GLU A 39 57.81 -71.21 8.01
C GLU A 39 57.73 -69.82 8.65
N LYS A 40 58.90 -69.30 9.03
CA LYS A 40 59.10 -68.07 9.80
C LYS A 40 58.40 -66.84 9.18
N PRO A 41 58.00 -65.83 9.98
CA PRO A 41 57.35 -64.64 9.47
C PRO A 41 58.31 -63.83 8.59
N ILE A 42 58.00 -63.71 7.31
CA ILE A 42 58.57 -62.65 6.47
C ILE A 42 57.84 -61.37 6.85
N ALA A 43 58.60 -60.42 7.41
CA ALA A 43 58.10 -59.11 7.78
C ALA A 43 57.42 -58.43 6.57
N PRO A 44 56.30 -57.71 6.76
CA PRO A 44 55.66 -56.99 5.67
C PRO A 44 56.62 -55.94 5.13
N VAL A 45 56.93 -55.99 3.84
CA VAL A 45 57.55 -54.88 3.14
C VAL A 45 56.53 -53.75 3.14
N VAL A 46 56.68 -52.82 4.07
CA VAL A 46 55.98 -51.54 4.04
C VAL A 46 56.47 -50.82 2.80
N THR A 47 55.68 -50.85 1.72
CA THR A 47 55.86 -49.91 0.61
C THR A 47 55.73 -48.52 1.18
N LYS A 48 56.87 -47.81 1.29
CA LYS A 48 56.93 -46.40 1.66
C LYS A 48 56.02 -45.65 0.69
N VAL A 49 54.89 -45.14 1.18
CA VAL A 49 54.04 -44.24 0.39
C VAL A 49 54.90 -43.03 0.05
N LEU A 50 55.31 -42.90 -1.21
CA LEU A 50 56.00 -41.70 -1.66
C LEU A 50 55.05 -40.52 -1.43
N PRO A 51 55.52 -39.40 -0.85
CA PRO A 51 54.68 -38.21 -0.71
C PRO A 51 54.17 -37.81 -2.10
N ASP A 52 52.89 -37.42 -2.17
CA ASP A 52 52.27 -36.97 -3.42
C ASP A 52 53.19 -35.94 -4.10
N PRO A 53 53.52 -36.11 -5.39
CA PRO A 53 54.36 -35.14 -6.08
C PRO A 53 53.68 -33.76 -6.07
N ALA A 54 54.46 -32.69 -6.05
CA ALA A 54 53.97 -31.32 -5.78
C ALA A 54 52.77 -30.90 -6.67
N TYR A 55 52.69 -31.40 -7.91
CA TYR A 55 51.57 -31.14 -8.82
C TYR A 55 50.25 -31.82 -8.41
N VAL A 56 50.33 -32.95 -7.68
CA VAL A 56 49.17 -33.66 -7.10
C VAL A 56 48.75 -33.03 -5.78
N ALA A 57 49.70 -32.60 -4.94
CA ALA A 57 49.39 -31.86 -3.71
C ALA A 57 48.63 -30.56 -4.01
N ALA A 58 49.04 -29.83 -5.06
CA ALA A 58 48.35 -28.63 -5.55
C ALA A 58 46.99 -28.90 -6.21
N ALA A 59 46.74 -30.14 -6.67
CA ALA A 59 45.43 -30.55 -7.19
C ALA A 59 44.46 -30.92 -6.05
N LYS A 60 44.96 -31.60 -5.01
CA LYS A 60 44.18 -32.03 -3.84
C LYS A 60 43.84 -30.87 -2.89
N SER A 61 44.67 -29.81 -2.84
CA SER A 61 44.43 -28.64 -1.99
C SER A 61 43.45 -27.61 -2.58
N ARG A 62 43.03 -27.77 -3.84
CA ARG A 62 42.07 -26.87 -4.48
C ARG A 62 40.66 -27.08 -3.92
N LYS A 63 40.19 -26.11 -3.14
CA LYS A 63 38.80 -26.05 -2.67
C LYS A 63 37.86 -25.92 -3.88
N LYS A 64 37.00 -26.92 -4.09
CA LYS A 64 35.98 -26.90 -5.14
C LYS A 64 34.74 -26.19 -4.62
N ILE A 65 34.16 -25.33 -5.45
CA ILE A 65 32.85 -24.75 -5.18
C ILE A 65 31.83 -25.89 -5.30
N PRO A 66 30.96 -26.11 -4.29
CA PRO A 66 29.93 -27.14 -4.38
C PRO A 66 28.98 -26.80 -5.51
N PHE A 67 28.52 -27.82 -6.25
CA PHE A 67 27.64 -27.64 -7.40
C PHE A 67 26.36 -26.84 -7.07
N TRP A 68 25.83 -26.96 -5.84
CA TRP A 68 24.67 -26.17 -5.41
C TRP A 68 24.93 -24.67 -5.47
N ALA A 69 26.17 -24.22 -5.31
CA ALA A 69 26.45 -22.80 -5.09
C ALA A 69 26.34 -22.03 -6.39
N MET A 70 26.68 -22.68 -7.51
CA MET A 70 26.44 -22.13 -8.84
C MET A 70 24.94 -22.06 -9.13
N ALA A 71 24.16 -23.09 -8.76
CA ALA A 71 22.71 -23.07 -8.93
C ALA A 71 22.03 -21.95 -8.11
N THR A 72 22.40 -21.80 -6.84
CA THR A 72 21.88 -20.72 -5.99
C THR A 72 22.28 -19.33 -6.52
N LEU A 73 23.55 -19.15 -6.91
CA LEU A 73 24.05 -17.89 -7.45
C LEU A 73 23.36 -17.51 -8.76
N SER A 74 23.06 -18.48 -9.62
CA SER A 74 22.32 -18.26 -10.87
C SER A 74 20.84 -17.91 -10.65
N LEU A 75 20.24 -18.31 -9.53
CA LEU A 75 18.85 -18.00 -9.21
C LEU A 75 18.67 -16.58 -8.62
N LEU A 76 19.72 -16.01 -8.02
CA LEU A 76 19.66 -14.69 -7.37
C LEU A 76 19.27 -13.54 -8.31
N PRO A 77 19.78 -13.43 -9.57
CA PRO A 77 19.34 -12.37 -10.49
C PRO A 77 17.86 -12.48 -10.85
N LEU A 78 17.35 -13.70 -11.05
CA LEU A 78 15.94 -13.94 -11.35
C LEU A 78 15.06 -13.61 -10.14
N TRP A 79 15.46 -14.05 -8.94
CA TRP A 79 14.77 -13.70 -7.70
C TRP A 79 14.80 -12.20 -7.47
N ALA A 80 15.94 -11.53 -7.65
CA ALA A 80 16.06 -10.09 -7.49
C ALA A 80 15.19 -9.32 -8.48
N PHE A 81 15.14 -9.75 -9.75
CA PHE A 81 14.23 -9.16 -10.73
C PHE A 81 12.76 -9.36 -10.34
N MET A 82 12.37 -10.59 -9.96
CA MET A 82 11.01 -10.87 -9.49
C MET A 82 10.67 -10.09 -8.21
N TYR A 83 11.62 -9.98 -7.29
CA TYR A 83 11.49 -9.22 -6.05
C TYR A 83 11.30 -7.74 -6.33
N VAL A 84 12.12 -7.14 -7.19
CA VAL A 84 11.96 -5.73 -7.61
C VAL A 84 10.65 -5.51 -8.38
N ALA A 85 10.25 -6.46 -9.24
CA ALA A 85 8.97 -6.38 -9.96
C ALA A 85 7.76 -6.53 -9.03
N ALA A 86 7.86 -7.36 -7.97
CA ALA A 86 6.84 -7.54 -6.95
C ALA A 86 6.81 -6.39 -5.93
N LEU A 87 7.96 -5.75 -5.70
CA LEU A 87 8.10 -4.53 -4.92
C LEU A 87 7.75 -3.26 -5.70
N LYS A 88 7.22 -3.36 -6.94
CA LYS A 88 6.52 -2.22 -7.53
C LYS A 88 5.53 -1.75 -6.48
N PRO A 89 5.72 -0.54 -5.91
CA PRO A 89 4.75 -0.02 -4.96
C PRO A 89 3.44 -0.08 -5.72
N GLN A 90 2.48 -0.87 -5.21
CA GLN A 90 1.11 -0.47 -5.41
C GLN A 90 1.13 0.94 -4.83
N GLU A 91 0.98 1.94 -5.68
CA GLU A 91 0.63 3.27 -5.22
C GLU A 91 -0.74 3.06 -4.57
N LYS A 92 -0.74 2.57 -3.32
CA LYS A 92 -1.77 2.91 -2.37
C LYS A 92 -1.52 4.39 -2.18
N VAL A 93 -2.03 5.15 -3.13
CA VAL A 93 -2.31 6.55 -2.93
C VAL A 93 -3.05 6.60 -1.59
N ILE A 94 -2.87 7.70 -0.92
CA ILE A 94 -3.50 8.01 0.36
C ILE A 94 -5.00 8.27 0.04
N GLU A 95 -5.67 7.31 -0.63
CA GLU A 95 -6.75 7.57 -1.59
C GLU A 95 -8.01 7.94 -0.89
N GLY A 96 -8.56 9.05 -1.35
CA GLY A 96 -9.91 9.44 -1.06
C GLY A 96 -10.00 10.60 -0.08
N PRO A 97 -11.19 11.20 -0.04
CA PRO A 97 -11.42 12.45 0.65
C PRO A 97 -11.13 12.36 2.15
N LEU A 98 -11.36 11.21 2.80
CA LEU A 98 -11.11 11.04 4.24
C LEU A 98 -9.64 11.22 4.63
N ALA A 99 -8.71 10.77 3.80
CA ALA A 99 -7.29 10.83 4.12
C ALA A 99 -6.71 12.23 3.82
N ILE A 100 -7.14 12.86 2.71
CA ILE A 100 -6.86 14.28 2.44
C ILE A 100 -7.42 15.14 3.57
N GLY A 101 -8.64 14.83 4.01
CA GLY A 101 -9.31 15.53 5.09
C GLY A 101 -8.60 15.43 6.42
N ALA A 102 -8.06 14.26 6.76
CA ALA A 102 -7.27 14.10 7.99
C ALA A 102 -6.04 15.01 8.03
N ILE A 103 -5.39 15.22 6.88
CA ILE A 103 -4.23 16.13 6.76
C ILE A 103 -4.69 17.59 6.89
N ALA A 104 -5.75 17.96 6.17
CA ALA A 104 -6.30 19.32 6.19
C ALA A 104 -6.84 19.70 7.58
N TYR A 105 -7.45 18.76 8.30
CA TYR A 105 -8.00 18.97 9.65
C TYR A 105 -6.97 19.43 10.67
N GLY A 106 -5.67 19.20 10.43
CA GLY A 106 -4.59 19.68 11.28
C GLY A 106 -4.64 21.19 11.54
N SER A 107 -5.11 22.00 10.57
CA SER A 107 -5.28 23.45 10.76
C SER A 107 -6.56 23.80 11.53
N CYS A 108 -7.59 22.95 11.46
CA CYS A 108 -8.89 23.11 12.12
C CYS A 108 -8.83 22.72 13.62
N ALA A 109 -7.99 21.75 13.96
CA ALA A 109 -7.85 21.17 15.30
C ALA A 109 -7.47 22.20 16.38
N GLY A 110 -6.81 23.31 16.02
CA GLY A 110 -6.49 24.38 16.97
C GLY A 110 -7.72 25.02 17.62
N CYS A 111 -8.85 25.07 16.92
CA CYS A 111 -10.11 25.60 17.44
C CYS A 111 -11.11 24.50 17.80
N HIS A 112 -11.20 23.45 16.97
CA HIS A 112 -12.16 22.37 17.11
C HIS A 112 -11.66 21.20 17.97
N GLY A 113 -10.39 21.20 18.36
CA GLY A 113 -9.76 20.10 19.10
C GLY A 113 -9.33 18.94 18.19
N ALA A 114 -8.31 18.19 18.60
CA ALA A 114 -7.77 17.08 17.81
C ALA A 114 -8.82 15.98 17.50
N GLU A 115 -9.74 15.74 18.44
CA GLU A 115 -10.82 14.76 18.31
C GLU A 115 -12.16 15.44 18.01
N GLY A 116 -12.17 16.72 17.61
CA GLY A 116 -13.40 17.48 17.38
C GLY A 116 -14.21 17.79 18.64
N GLN A 117 -13.62 17.68 19.83
CA GLN A 117 -14.31 17.94 21.10
C GLN A 117 -14.73 19.40 21.29
N GLY A 118 -14.20 20.31 20.46
CA GLY A 118 -14.43 21.75 20.52
C GLY A 118 -13.40 22.49 21.39
N GLY A 119 -13.68 23.77 21.61
CA GLY A 119 -12.83 24.68 22.37
C GLY A 119 -13.17 26.11 22.00
N ALA A 120 -12.26 26.77 21.27
CA ALA A 120 -12.53 28.08 20.65
C ALA A 120 -13.55 27.98 19.51
N GLY A 121 -13.61 26.84 18.82
CA GLY A 121 -14.63 26.45 17.86
C GLY A 121 -15.67 25.51 18.48
N ARG A 122 -16.78 25.33 17.78
CA ARG A 122 -17.86 24.42 18.19
C ARG A 122 -17.39 22.96 18.13
N THR A 123 -17.99 22.15 18.98
CA THR A 123 -17.86 20.70 19.00
C THR A 123 -18.36 20.07 17.69
N LEU A 124 -17.59 19.13 17.14
CA LEU A 124 -17.87 18.38 15.91
C LEU A 124 -18.11 16.88 16.14
N TYR A 125 -17.47 16.30 17.16
CA TYR A 125 -17.55 14.87 17.48
C TYR A 125 -18.93 14.42 17.98
N GLN A 126 -19.12 13.10 18.12
CA GLN A 126 -20.35 12.49 18.66
C GLN A 126 -21.62 12.89 17.90
N GLY A 127 -21.52 13.02 16.58
CA GLY A 127 -22.63 13.38 15.70
C GLY A 127 -23.07 14.84 15.76
N GLU A 128 -22.43 15.70 16.56
CA GLU A 128 -22.79 17.13 16.67
C GLU A 128 -22.66 17.86 15.32
N VAL A 129 -21.69 17.45 14.49
CA VAL A 129 -21.55 17.93 13.11
C VAL A 129 -22.75 17.56 12.24
N MET A 130 -23.28 16.34 12.36
CA MET A 130 -24.42 15.87 11.55
C MET A 130 -25.73 16.52 11.98
N LYS A 131 -25.88 16.83 13.27
CA LYS A 131 -27.01 17.63 13.76
C LYS A 131 -26.98 19.04 13.18
N THR A 132 -25.78 19.61 13.06
CA THR A 132 -25.61 20.97 12.53
C THR A 132 -25.77 21.00 11.02
N PHE A 133 -25.21 20.04 10.31
CA PHE A 133 -25.24 19.98 8.85
C PHE A 133 -25.79 18.63 8.39
N PRO A 134 -27.12 18.43 8.37
CA PRO A 134 -27.69 17.22 7.83
C PRO A 134 -27.31 17.02 6.36
N LYS A 135 -27.26 18.09 5.57
CA LYS A 135 -26.78 18.07 4.19
C LYS A 135 -25.31 18.46 4.13
N ILE A 136 -24.48 17.65 3.47
CA ILE A 136 -23.05 17.94 3.33
C ILE A 136 -22.79 19.27 2.60
N GLU A 137 -23.62 19.66 1.64
CA GLU A 137 -23.45 20.89 0.86
C GLU A 137 -23.51 22.15 1.72
N ASP A 138 -24.27 22.13 2.80
CA ASP A 138 -24.38 23.26 3.74
C ASP A 138 -23.09 23.42 4.54
N MET A 139 -22.46 22.29 4.89
CA MET A 139 -21.17 22.28 5.57
C MET A 139 -20.06 22.74 4.61
N LEU A 140 -20.07 22.24 3.38
CA LEU A 140 -19.10 22.64 2.35
C LEU A 140 -19.12 24.15 2.13
N ASN A 141 -20.30 24.75 1.93
CA ASN A 141 -20.42 26.19 1.73
C ASN A 141 -19.96 26.98 2.98
N PHE A 142 -20.41 26.59 4.17
CA PHE A 142 -20.02 27.28 5.41
C PHE A 142 -18.52 27.22 5.67
N VAL A 143 -17.90 26.04 5.49
CA VAL A 143 -16.45 25.87 5.66
C VAL A 143 -15.68 26.66 4.60
N TYR A 144 -16.18 26.67 3.37
CA TYR A 144 -15.55 27.41 2.27
C TYR A 144 -15.54 28.91 2.53
N THR A 145 -16.70 29.50 2.85
CA THR A 145 -16.88 30.96 2.92
C THR A 145 -16.61 31.57 4.29
N GLY A 146 -16.69 30.78 5.35
CA GLY A 146 -16.59 31.25 6.72
C GLY A 146 -17.82 32.02 7.21
N SER A 147 -17.87 32.26 8.52
CA SER A 147 -19.03 32.88 9.17
C SER A 147 -19.20 34.36 8.84
N GLN A 148 -18.11 35.08 8.55
CA GLN A 148 -18.19 36.52 8.29
C GLN A 148 -18.93 36.82 6.97
N ALA A 149 -18.77 35.98 5.95
CA ALA A 149 -19.49 36.11 4.69
C ALA A 149 -21.01 35.97 4.90
N TYR A 150 -21.44 35.00 5.72
CA TYR A 150 -22.85 34.83 6.09
C TYR A 150 -23.43 36.07 6.79
N VAL A 151 -22.67 36.69 7.72
CA VAL A 151 -23.08 37.94 8.37
C VAL A 151 -23.28 39.05 7.34
N THR A 152 -22.33 39.23 6.43
CA THR A 152 -22.39 40.26 5.38
C THR A 152 -23.58 40.05 4.44
N ALA A 153 -23.91 38.80 4.12
CA ALA A 153 -25.06 38.44 3.31
C ALA A 153 -26.41 38.53 4.05
N GLY A 154 -26.41 38.86 5.36
CA GLY A 154 -27.62 38.95 6.17
C GLY A 154 -28.25 37.59 6.50
N LEU A 155 -27.50 36.50 6.33
CA LEU A 155 -27.95 35.15 6.65
C LEU A 155 -27.88 34.92 8.15
N LYS A 156 -29.02 34.55 8.74
CA LYS A 156 -29.16 34.44 10.20
C LYS A 156 -28.77 33.07 10.75
N VAL A 157 -28.78 32.05 9.90
CA VAL A 157 -28.56 30.65 10.27
C VAL A 157 -27.67 30.00 9.23
N TYR A 158 -26.82 29.07 9.66
CA TYR A 158 -26.13 28.11 8.80
C TYR A 158 -26.47 26.68 9.23
N GLY A 159 -26.43 25.74 8.30
CA GLY A 159 -26.83 24.36 8.56
C GLY A 159 -28.33 24.25 8.89
N ASP A 160 -28.70 23.31 9.75
CA ASP A 160 -30.09 22.99 10.05
C ASP A 160 -30.79 24.08 10.89
N PRO A 161 -31.84 24.74 10.36
CA PRO A 161 -32.66 25.66 11.16
C PRO A 161 -33.47 24.95 12.24
N GLU A 162 -33.74 23.66 12.09
CA GLU A 162 -34.51 22.84 13.03
C GLU A 162 -33.59 21.95 13.90
N ARG A 163 -32.30 22.30 13.97
CA ARG A 163 -31.29 21.57 14.75
C ARG A 163 -31.76 21.36 16.20
N GLU A 164 -31.65 20.12 16.69
CA GLU A 164 -31.85 19.82 18.11
C GLU A 164 -30.88 20.64 18.98
N GLY A 165 -31.40 21.37 19.96
CA GLY A 165 -30.61 22.33 20.75
C GLY A 165 -30.50 23.73 20.13
N GLY A 166 -31.18 23.97 19.01
CA GLY A 166 -31.35 25.28 18.36
C GLY A 166 -30.43 25.48 17.15
N ALA A 167 -30.95 26.23 16.17
CA ALA A 167 -30.22 26.64 14.99
C ALA A 167 -28.92 27.40 15.35
N HIS A 168 -27.86 27.16 14.59
CA HIS A 168 -26.63 27.91 14.75
C HIS A 168 -26.63 29.17 13.87
N ALA A 169 -26.30 30.30 14.48
CA ALA A 169 -26.14 31.58 13.79
C ALA A 169 -24.65 31.93 13.59
N PRO A 170 -24.28 32.67 12.53
CA PRO A 170 -22.92 33.19 12.39
C PRO A 170 -22.47 33.98 13.62
N LEU A 171 -21.22 33.81 14.05
CA LEU A 171 -20.62 34.45 15.24
C LEU A 171 -21.33 34.16 16.58
N SER A 172 -22.30 33.25 16.62
CA SER A 172 -23.04 32.94 17.86
C SER A 172 -22.26 32.14 18.89
N TYR A 173 -21.11 31.57 18.51
CA TYR A 173 -20.24 30.83 19.43
C TYR A 173 -19.13 31.74 19.96
N ASN A 174 -19.34 32.29 21.15
CA ASN A 174 -18.38 33.12 21.87
C ASN A 174 -17.88 34.35 21.08
N GLY A 175 -18.58 34.75 20.02
CA GLY A 175 -18.16 35.81 19.09
C GLY A 175 -17.01 35.42 18.16
N ASN A 176 -16.50 34.18 18.24
CA ASN A 176 -15.39 33.74 17.42
C ASN A 176 -15.85 33.44 15.98
N PRO A 177 -15.18 33.99 14.96
CA PRO A 177 -15.49 33.66 13.58
C PRO A 177 -14.99 32.26 13.22
N MET A 178 -15.78 31.53 12.44
CA MET A 178 -15.26 30.42 11.65
C MET A 178 -14.58 31.05 10.41
N PRO A 179 -13.25 30.91 10.25
CA PRO A 179 -12.53 31.57 9.17
C PRO A 179 -12.79 30.88 7.84
N MET A 180 -12.82 31.67 6.76
CA MET A 180 -12.95 31.15 5.40
C MET A 180 -11.76 30.25 5.05
N GLN A 181 -12.04 29.06 4.52
CA GLN A 181 -11.00 28.09 4.16
C GLN A 181 -10.78 28.00 2.65
N GLY A 182 -11.79 28.32 1.84
CA GLY A 182 -11.74 28.20 0.39
C GLY A 182 -10.77 29.18 -0.25
N GLU A 183 -9.97 28.71 -1.20
CA GLU A 183 -8.95 29.51 -1.88
C GLU A 183 -9.51 30.77 -2.56
N LYS A 184 -10.69 30.69 -3.21
CA LYS A 184 -11.31 31.86 -3.84
C LYS A 184 -11.93 32.83 -2.83
N ALA A 185 -12.19 32.37 -1.59
CA ALA A 185 -12.67 33.20 -0.49
C ALA A 185 -11.51 33.84 0.31
N GLY A 186 -10.25 33.54 -0.02
CA GLY A 186 -9.06 34.05 0.68
C GLY A 186 -8.49 33.08 1.72
N GLY A 187 -8.99 31.85 1.77
CA GLY A 187 -8.37 30.75 2.50
C GLY A 187 -7.28 30.03 1.68
N ALA A 188 -6.82 28.87 2.17
CA ALA A 188 -5.69 28.13 1.58
C ALA A 188 -6.08 26.75 1.01
N LEU A 189 -7.33 26.32 1.17
CA LEU A 189 -7.77 24.99 0.76
C LEU A 189 -8.46 25.05 -0.60
N THR A 190 -8.07 24.11 -1.47
CA THR A 190 -8.78 23.79 -2.71
C THR A 190 -10.15 23.19 -2.41
N GLU A 191 -11.07 23.23 -3.37
CA GLU A 191 -12.42 22.65 -3.22
C GLU A 191 -12.37 21.14 -2.90
N ALA A 192 -11.42 20.39 -3.47
CA ALA A 192 -11.20 18.98 -3.14
C ALA A 192 -10.71 18.76 -1.69
N GLN A 193 -9.84 19.63 -1.18
CA GLN A 193 -9.40 19.58 0.22
C GLN A 193 -10.51 19.98 1.19
N ILE A 194 -11.38 20.92 0.80
CA ILE A 194 -12.58 21.28 1.56
C ILE A 194 -13.53 20.08 1.64
N LEU A 195 -13.81 19.42 0.52
CA LEU A 195 -14.60 18.19 0.54
C LEU A 195 -13.95 17.12 1.41
N GLY A 196 -12.63 16.95 1.29
CA GLY A 196 -11.88 16.01 2.11
C GLY A 196 -12.06 16.26 3.61
N VAL A 197 -11.79 17.49 4.08
CA VAL A 197 -11.89 17.82 5.51
C VAL A 197 -13.31 17.68 6.02
N VAL A 198 -14.31 18.07 5.22
CA VAL A 198 -15.72 17.87 5.59
C VAL A 198 -16.08 16.40 5.71
N CYS A 199 -15.62 15.54 4.78
CA CYS A 199 -15.80 14.09 4.91
C CYS A 199 -15.12 13.54 6.17
N HIS A 200 -13.89 13.97 6.46
CA HIS A 200 -13.18 13.57 7.67
C HIS A 200 -13.90 14.00 8.94
N GLU A 201 -14.37 15.25 8.99
CA GLU A 201 -15.13 15.81 10.10
C GLU A 201 -16.44 15.05 10.33
N ARG A 202 -17.15 14.64 9.28
CA ARG A 202 -18.44 13.93 9.39
C ARG A 202 -18.29 12.48 9.83
N TYR A 203 -17.37 11.73 9.22
CA TYR A 203 -17.31 10.27 9.35
C TYR A 203 -16.20 9.78 10.28
N ALA A 204 -15.07 10.48 10.38
CA ALA A 204 -14.01 10.12 11.30
C ALA A 204 -14.19 10.81 12.67
N ILE A 205 -14.25 12.15 12.67
CA ILE A 205 -14.38 12.94 13.91
C ILE A 205 -15.80 12.86 14.48
N GLY A 206 -16.81 13.06 13.64
CA GLY A 206 -18.22 12.98 14.00
C GLY A 206 -18.64 11.59 14.47
N GLY A 207 -17.92 10.55 14.05
CA GLY A 207 -18.21 9.16 14.40
C GLY A 207 -19.43 8.58 13.68
N THR A 208 -19.89 9.23 12.61
CA THR A 208 -20.99 8.72 11.77
C THR A 208 -20.51 7.49 11.02
N ASP A 209 -21.24 6.38 11.10
CA ASP A 209 -20.93 5.19 10.31
C ASP A 209 -21.24 5.45 8.83
N PRO A 210 -20.25 5.34 7.91
CA PRO A 210 -20.48 5.42 6.46
C PRO A 210 -21.53 4.44 5.93
N LYS A 211 -21.83 3.37 6.68
CA LYS A 211 -22.80 2.33 6.30
C LYS A 211 -24.19 2.53 6.90
N ASP A 212 -24.38 3.58 7.70
CA ASP A 212 -25.70 3.92 8.21
C ASP A 212 -26.67 4.17 7.06
N GLU A 213 -27.86 3.57 7.10
CA GLU A 213 -28.85 3.67 6.01
C GLU A 213 -29.21 5.11 5.65
N LYS A 214 -29.14 6.03 6.62
CA LYS A 214 -29.42 7.46 6.41
C LYS A 214 -28.31 8.16 5.63
N TRP A 215 -27.06 7.74 5.81
CA TRP A 215 -25.88 8.47 5.34
C TRP A 215 -25.12 7.76 4.22
N ALA A 216 -25.33 6.46 4.03
CA ALA A 216 -24.57 5.66 3.07
C ALA A 216 -24.63 6.22 1.64
N ALA A 217 -25.80 6.65 1.17
CA ALA A 217 -25.92 7.22 -0.17
C ALA A 217 -25.15 8.55 -0.32
N GLU A 218 -25.19 9.42 0.70
CA GLU A 218 -24.41 10.66 0.70
C GLU A 218 -22.91 10.37 0.80
N TYR A 219 -22.52 9.42 1.65
CA TYR A 219 -21.14 8.97 1.76
C TYR A 219 -20.61 8.45 0.43
N GLU A 220 -21.31 7.55 -0.24
CA GLU A 220 -20.88 7.00 -1.53
C GLU A 220 -20.78 8.08 -2.62
N THR A 221 -21.67 9.08 -2.57
CA THR A 221 -21.70 10.16 -3.55
C THR A 221 -20.54 11.16 -3.35
N TRP A 222 -20.16 11.44 -2.11
CA TRP A 222 -19.24 12.54 -1.78
C TRP A 222 -17.90 12.11 -1.17
N CYS A 223 -17.91 11.06 -0.35
CA CYS A 223 -16.85 10.73 0.60
C CYS A 223 -16.21 9.34 0.40
N SER A 224 -16.74 8.53 -0.51
CA SER A 224 -16.05 7.32 -0.96
C SER A 224 -14.79 7.68 -1.75
N PRO A 225 -13.73 6.85 -1.71
CA PRO A 225 -12.58 7.01 -2.59
C PRO A 225 -12.93 7.03 -4.10
N GLU A 226 -14.06 6.40 -4.45
CA GLU A 226 -14.57 6.21 -5.81
C GLU A 226 -15.59 7.28 -6.21
N SER A 227 -15.87 8.25 -5.33
CA SER A 227 -16.80 9.35 -5.59
C SER A 227 -16.41 10.11 -6.87
N GLU A 228 -17.30 10.11 -7.85
CA GLU A 228 -17.12 10.84 -9.11
C GLU A 228 -16.97 12.35 -8.86
N ILE A 229 -17.69 12.87 -7.85
CA ILE A 229 -17.62 14.26 -7.42
C ILE A 229 -16.22 14.58 -6.89
N PHE A 230 -15.72 13.80 -5.94
CA PHE A 230 -14.41 14.06 -5.34
C PHE A 230 -13.31 14.01 -6.40
N LEU A 231 -13.33 12.98 -7.25
CA LEU A 231 -12.36 12.82 -8.34
C LEU A 231 -12.40 13.98 -9.34
N ALA A 232 -13.59 14.54 -9.62
CA ALA A 232 -13.72 15.68 -10.52
C ALA A 232 -13.21 16.98 -9.90
N LEU A 233 -13.44 17.20 -8.60
CA LEU A 233 -12.89 18.35 -7.87
C LEU A 233 -11.37 18.25 -7.79
N GLU A 234 -10.81 17.07 -7.52
CA GLU A 234 -9.36 16.84 -7.46
C GLU A 234 -8.68 17.11 -8.82
N LYS A 235 -9.33 16.71 -9.92
CA LYS A 235 -8.84 16.96 -11.28
C LYS A 235 -9.12 18.38 -11.78
N GLY A 236 -9.89 19.18 -11.04
CA GLY A 236 -10.35 20.50 -11.47
C GLY A 236 -11.30 20.47 -12.68
N THR A 237 -12.00 19.34 -12.92
CA THR A 237 -12.97 19.21 -14.02
C THR A 237 -14.39 19.58 -13.61
N SER A 238 -14.63 19.79 -12.31
CA SER A 238 -15.85 20.33 -11.72
C SER A 238 -15.46 21.36 -10.67
N SER A 239 -16.44 22.12 -10.17
CA SER A 239 -16.25 23.05 -9.06
C SER A 239 -17.49 23.16 -8.19
N PHE A 240 -17.38 23.74 -6.98
CA PHE A 240 -18.55 24.04 -6.15
C PHE A 240 -19.57 24.97 -6.82
N GLU A 241 -19.17 25.75 -7.82
CA GLU A 241 -20.05 26.62 -8.61
C GLU A 241 -20.87 25.88 -9.67
N THR A 242 -20.42 24.68 -10.07
CA THR A 242 -20.97 23.92 -11.21
C THR A 242 -21.43 22.52 -10.86
N ILE A 243 -21.08 22.02 -9.66
CA ILE A 243 -21.29 20.64 -9.21
C ILE A 243 -22.74 20.16 -9.37
N ASP A 244 -23.72 21.01 -9.09
CA ASP A 244 -25.15 20.72 -9.23
C ASP A 244 -25.56 20.43 -10.68
N LYS A 245 -24.87 21.06 -11.63
CA LYS A 245 -25.12 20.89 -13.08
C LYS A 245 -24.32 19.72 -13.61
N ASP A 246 -23.04 19.66 -13.25
CA ASP A 246 -22.08 18.66 -13.72
C ASP A 246 -22.53 17.24 -13.35
N PHE A 247 -23.17 17.09 -12.17
CA PHE A 247 -23.65 15.81 -11.64
C PHE A 247 -25.16 15.69 -11.56
N SER A 248 -25.90 16.50 -12.34
CA SER A 248 -27.37 16.49 -12.39
C SER A 248 -27.99 15.14 -12.79
N MET A 249 -27.21 14.25 -13.40
CA MET A 249 -27.66 12.91 -13.83
C MET A 249 -27.48 11.82 -12.77
N LEU A 250 -26.87 12.13 -11.62
CA LEU A 250 -26.73 11.15 -10.53
C LEU A 250 -28.11 10.83 -9.92
N PRO A 251 -28.33 9.60 -9.40
CA PRO A 251 -29.59 9.22 -8.76
C PRO A 251 -29.99 10.09 -7.56
N GLY A 252 -29.00 10.68 -6.88
CA GLY A 252 -29.17 11.74 -5.89
C GLY A 252 -28.27 12.91 -6.30
N PRO A 253 -28.72 13.81 -7.18
CA PRO A 253 -27.87 14.88 -7.69
C PRO A 253 -27.54 15.84 -6.54
N PRO A 254 -26.30 16.34 -6.48
CA PRO A 254 -25.90 17.28 -5.43
C PRO A 254 -26.66 18.59 -5.56
N ALA A 255 -26.97 19.21 -4.43
CA ALA A 255 -27.47 20.57 -4.44
C ALA A 255 -26.35 21.56 -4.81
N HIS A 256 -26.72 22.81 -5.10
CA HIS A 256 -25.74 23.86 -5.34
C HIS A 256 -24.92 24.10 -4.07
N VAL A 257 -23.58 24.01 -4.17
CA VAL A 257 -22.69 24.33 -3.05
C VAL A 257 -22.35 25.83 -3.09
N GLY A 258 -21.81 26.30 -4.21
CA GLY A 258 -21.42 27.69 -4.42
C GLY A 258 -20.17 28.12 -3.65
N ILE A 259 -19.59 29.24 -4.07
CA ILE A 259 -18.45 29.89 -3.39
C ILE A 259 -18.85 31.17 -2.63
N GLU A 260 -20.14 31.52 -2.69
CA GLU A 260 -20.75 32.62 -1.96
C GLU A 260 -21.66 32.05 -0.87
N PRO A 261 -21.84 32.75 0.27
CA PRO A 261 -22.68 32.26 1.36
C PRO A 261 -24.13 32.13 0.89
N ARG A 262 -24.76 31.00 1.21
CA ARG A 262 -26.17 30.72 0.83
C ARG A 262 -27.00 30.23 2.00
N GLU A 263 -28.32 30.35 1.86
CA GLU A 263 -29.24 29.71 2.79
C GLU A 263 -29.09 28.18 2.72
N SER A 264 -29.22 27.54 3.88
CA SER A 264 -29.11 26.09 4.01
C SER A 264 -30.19 25.38 3.21
N GLY A 265 -29.80 24.28 2.56
CA GLY A 265 -30.68 23.41 1.80
C GLY A 265 -31.24 24.01 0.50
N LYS A 266 -30.80 25.22 0.10
CA LYS A 266 -31.13 25.86 -1.19
C LYS A 266 -30.08 25.58 -2.27
#